data_AF-A0A845MLH2-F1
#
_entry.id   AF-A0A845MLH2-F1
#
_cell.length_a   1.000
_cell.length_b   1.000
_cell.length_c   1.000
_cell.angle_alpha   90.00
_cell.angle_beta   90.00
_cell.angle_gamma   90.00
#
_symmetry.space_group_name_H-M   'P 1'
#
loop_
_entity.id
_entity.type
_entity.pdbx_description
1 polymer ?
#
loop_
_entity_poly.entity_id
_entity_poly.type
_entity_poly.pdbx_seq_one_letter_code
_entity_poly.pdbx_strand_id
1 'polypeptide(L)' 'MLGENHSIHHEFPDLHEKIDNLTREDPVFREQVMQHDKLDKQIRGLEMRESPIGDEQMEAMKHQRLQLKDHIYQRLSRAD' A
#
# COMPACT_ATOMS: atom_id res chain seq x y z
N MET A 1 -0.42 10.92 10.44
CA MET A 1 -1.44 10.95 11.52
C MET A 1 -1.86 9.52 11.84
N LEU A 2 -2.19 9.23 13.11
CA LEU A 2 -2.74 7.93 13.52
C LEU A 2 -4.07 7.70 12.79
N GLY A 3 -4.14 6.66 11.95
CA GLY A 3 -5.38 6.27 11.26
C GLY A 3 -5.55 6.78 9.82
N GLU A 4 -4.58 7.49 9.24
CA GLU A 4 -4.68 7.98 7.86
C GLU A 4 -4.77 6.89 6.80
N ASN A 5 -5.60 7.12 5.77
CA ASN A 5 -5.85 6.13 4.74
C ASN A 5 -4.80 6.10 3.64
N HIS A 6 -3.74 5.31 3.81
CA HIS A 6 -2.76 5.10 2.74
C HIS A 6 -3.16 3.95 1.82
N SER A 7 -4.43 3.82 1.46
CA SER A 7 -4.75 2.92 0.34
C SER A 7 -4.14 3.45 -0.96
N ILE A 8 -3.75 2.58 -1.88
CA ILE A 8 -3.12 3.00 -3.15
C ILE A 8 -3.97 4.02 -3.92
N HIS A 9 -5.29 3.83 -3.93
CA HIS A 9 -6.24 4.75 -4.56
C HIS A 9 -6.29 6.14 -3.90
N HIS A 10 -5.92 6.23 -2.62
CA HIS A 10 -5.87 7.49 -1.88
C HIS A 10 -4.52 8.18 -2.03
N GLU A 11 -3.43 7.42 -2.13
CA GLU A 11 -2.09 7.93 -2.40
C GLU A 11 -1.95 8.47 -3.84
N PHE A 12 -2.68 7.88 -4.80
CA PHE A 12 -2.64 8.25 -6.22
C PHE A 12 -4.03 8.53 -6.80
N PRO A 13 -4.73 9.59 -6.37
CA PRO A 13 -6.08 9.89 -6.80
C PRO A 13 -6.17 10.18 -8.31
N ASP A 14 -5.15 10.84 -8.89
CA ASP A 14 -5.08 11.13 -10.32
C ASP A 14 -4.88 9.90 -11.21
N LEU A 15 -4.39 8.79 -10.64
CA LEU A 15 -4.10 7.55 -11.37
C LEU A 15 -5.15 6.46 -11.12
N HIS A 16 -6.28 6.79 -10.50
CA HIS A 16 -7.29 5.80 -10.09
C HIS A 16 -7.77 4.92 -11.24
N GLU A 17 -8.08 5.52 -12.40
CA GLU A 17 -8.51 4.78 -13.59
C GLU A 17 -7.39 3.87 -14.12
N LYS A 18 -6.14 4.35 -14.12
CA LYS A 18 -4.96 3.58 -14.55
C LYS A 18 -4.71 2.40 -13.62
N ILE A 19 -4.86 2.60 -12.31
CA ILE A 19 -4.77 1.54 -11.31
C ILE A 19 -5.85 0.51 -11.58
N ASP A 20 -7.13 0.89 -11.75
CA ASP A 20 -8.22 -0.07 -11.95
C ASP A 20 -8.01 -0.90 -13.24
N ASN A 21 -7.57 -0.26 -14.33
CA ASN A 21 -7.23 -0.94 -15.58
C ASN A 21 -6.07 -1.94 -15.40
N LEU A 22 -4.93 -1.50 -14.85
CA LEU A 22 -3.79 -2.39 -14.58
C LEU A 22 -4.14 -3.52 -13.61
N THR A 23 -5.02 -3.27 -12.64
CA THR A 23 -5.48 -4.28 -11.68
C THR A 23 -6.34 -5.36 -12.35
N ARG A 24 -7.04 -5.01 -13.43
CA ARG A 24 -7.82 -5.95 -14.24
C ARG A 24 -6.96 -6.71 -15.24
N GLU A 25 -6.00 -6.04 -15.85
CA GLU A 25 -5.15 -6.59 -16.90
C GLU A 25 -3.96 -7.41 -16.35
N ASP A 26 -3.44 -7.01 -15.18
CA ASP A 26 -2.30 -7.64 -14.53
C ASP A 26 -2.63 -8.16 -13.12
N PRO A 27 -2.82 -9.49 -12.96
CA PRO A 27 -3.10 -10.10 -11.67
C PRO A 27 -1.94 -9.94 -10.66
N VAL A 28 -0.70 -9.79 -11.13
CA VAL A 28 0.45 -9.56 -10.26
C VAL A 28 0.38 -8.16 -9.66
N PHE A 29 0.11 -7.15 -10.48
CA PHE A 29 -0.10 -5.78 -10.00
C PHE A 29 -1.27 -5.70 -9.01
N ARG A 30 -2.37 -6.39 -9.31
CA ARG A 30 -3.49 -6.50 -8.37
C ARG A 30 -3.08 -7.07 -7.01
N GLU A 31 -2.30 -8.14 -7.00
CA GLU A 31 -1.83 -8.72 -5.74
C GLU A 31 -0.98 -7.72 -4.96
N GLN A 32 -0.11 -6.95 -5.63
CA GLN A 32 0.70 -5.91 -4.98
C GLN A 32 -0.15 -4.81 -4.34
N VAL A 33 -1.16 -4.31 -5.05
CA VAL A 33 -2.11 -3.30 -4.52
C VAL A 33 -2.85 -3.86 -3.31
N MET A 34 -3.34 -5.10 -3.40
CA MET A 34 -4.02 -5.75 -2.28
C MET A 34 -3.11 -5.99 -1.08
N GLN A 35 -1.85 -6.38 -1.30
CA GLN A 35 -0.86 -6.55 -0.25
C GLN A 35 -0.54 -5.22 0.45
N HIS A 36 -0.40 -4.14 -0.32
CA HIS A 36 -0.18 -2.81 0.23
C HIS A 36 -1.33 -2.37 1.13
N ASP A 37 -2.57 -2.45 0.63
CA ASP A 37 -3.76 -2.05 1.39
C ASP A 37 -3.97 -2.92 2.64
N LYS A 38 -3.65 -4.22 2.56
CA LYS A 38 -3.70 -5.13 3.70
C LYS A 38 -2.66 -4.76 4.75
N LEU A 39 -1.43 -4.48 4.33
CA LEU A 39 -0.34 -4.10 5.23
C LEU A 39 -0.66 -2.77 5.93
N ASP A 40 -1.19 -1.78 5.20
CA ASP A 40 -1.59 -0.51 5.79
C ASP A 40 -2.72 -0.67 6.82
N LYS A 41 -3.75 -1.48 6.52
CA LYS A 41 -4.79 -1.83 7.49
C LYS A 41 -4.21 -2.51 8.74
N GLN A 42 -3.21 -3.36 8.56
CA GLN A 42 -2.56 -4.05 9.66
C GLN A 42 -1.75 -3.07 10.53
N ILE A 43 -0.95 -2.18 9.92
CA ILE A 43 -0.20 -1.12 10.61
C ILE A 43 -1.18 -0.25 11.42
N ARG A 44 -2.27 0.21 10.80
CA ARG A 44 -3.27 1.03 11.51
C ARG A 44 -3.95 0.29 12.65
N GLY A 45 -4.29 -0.98 12.46
CA GLY A 45 -4.86 -1.81 13.52
C GLY A 45 -3.91 -2.00 14.69
N LEU A 46 -2.60 -2.10 14.44
CA LEU A 46 -1.57 -2.22 15.46
C LEU A 46 -1.33 -0.88 16.19
N GLU A 47 -1.28 0.23 15.46
CA GLU A 47 -1.17 1.59 16.01
C GLU A 47 -2.38 1.94 16.88
N MET A 48 -3.60 1.60 16.46
CA MET A 48 -4.83 1.85 17.24
C MET A 48 -4.94 1.00 18.51
N ARG A 49 -4.34 -0.18 18.53
CA ARG A 49 -4.40 -1.10 19.66
C ARG A 49 -3.29 -0.86 20.69
N GLU A 50 -2.45 0.16 20.48
CA GLU A 50 -1.20 0.36 21.24
C GLU A 50 -0.44 -0.98 21.36
N SER A 51 -0.45 -1.75 20.26
CA SER A 51 -0.04 -3.15 20.28
C SER A 51 1.44 -3.24 20.64
N PRO A 52 1.87 -4.18 21.51
CA PRO A 52 3.25 -4.31 21.96
C PRO A 52 4.14 -4.97 20.90
N ILE A 53 3.89 -4.71 19.62
CA ILE A 53 4.87 -5.07 18.59
C ILE A 53 6.08 -4.16 18.79
N GLY A 54 7.26 -4.75 18.87
CA GLY A 54 8.50 -3.97 19.01
C GLY A 54 8.64 -2.97 17.86
N ASP A 55 9.20 -1.80 18.16
CA ASP A 55 9.39 -0.70 17.20
C ASP A 55 10.01 -1.18 15.88
N GLU A 56 10.98 -2.09 15.94
CA GLU A 56 11.66 -2.65 14.77
C GLU A 56 10.70 -3.40 13.81
N GLN A 57 9.70 -4.11 14.35
CA GLN A 57 8.68 -4.77 13.52
C GLN A 57 7.74 -3.74 12.89
N MET A 58 7.37 -2.69 13.63
CA MET A 58 6.55 -1.61 13.09
C MET A 58 7.28 -0.85 11.98
N GLU A 59 8.58 -0.57 12.17
CA GLU A 59 9.43 0.04 11.16
C GLU A 59 9.58 -0.86 9.93
N ALA A 60 9.79 -2.17 10.11
CA ALA A 60 9.85 -3.12 9.01
C ALA A 60 8.55 -3.15 8.20
N MET A 61 7.38 -3.14 8.86
CA MET A 61 6.08 -3.07 8.18
C MET A 61 5.92 -1.73 7.43
N LYS A 62 6.31 -0.61 8.03
CA LYS A 62 6.27 0.72 7.38
C LYS A 62 7.19 0.76 6.16
N HIS A 63 8.38 0.15 6.25
CA HIS A 63 9.32 0.01 5.15
C HIS A 63 8.75 -0.86 4.03
N GLN A 64 8.15 -2.01 4.34
CA GLN A 64 7.49 -2.85 3.33
C GLN A 64 6.34 -2.12 2.63
N ARG A 65 5.54 -1.33 3.36
CA ARG A 65 4.49 -0.51 2.76
C ARG A 65 5.07 0.48 1.76
N LEU A 66 6.15 1.17 2.13
CA LEU A 66 6.83 2.11 1.23
C LEU A 66 7.37 1.41 -0.02
N GLN A 67 8.02 0.26 0.14
CA GLN A 67 8.53 -0.53 -1.00
C GLN A 67 7.43 -0.98 -1.96
N LEU A 68 6.29 -1.44 -1.42
CA LEU A 68 5.13 -1.80 -2.25
C LEU A 68 4.59 -0.57 -3.00
N LYS A 69 4.52 0.58 -2.34
CA LYS A 69 4.11 1.84 -2.98
C LYS A 69 5.01 2.22 -4.14
N ASP A 70 6.32 2.21 -3.92
CA ASP A 70 7.32 2.49 -4.96
C ASP A 70 7.18 1.52 -6.15
N HIS A 71 7.00 0.22 -5.88
CA HIS A 71 6.81 -0.77 -6.94
C HIS A 71 5.55 -0.49 -7.75
N ILE A 72 4.43 -0.19 -7.08
CA ILE A 72 3.16 0.12 -7.72
C ILE A 72 3.29 1.39 -8.57
N TYR A 73 3.94 2.42 -8.04
CA TYR A 73 4.20 3.65 -8.79
C TYR A 73 5.06 3.40 -10.04
N GLN A 74 6.11 2.58 -9.92
CA GLN A 74 6.94 2.20 -11.08
C GLN A 74 6.16 1.43 -12.15
N ARG A 75 5.22 0.57 -11.75
CA ARG A 75 4.34 -0.13 -12.71
C ARG A 75 3.39 0.85 -13.38
N LEU A 76 2.81 1.78 -12.62
CA LEU A 76 1.95 2.84 -13.15
C LEU A 76 2.69 3.78 -14.10
N SER A 77 3.96 4.09 -13.83
CA SER A 77 4.78 4.95 -14.68
C SER A 77 5.36 4.25 -15.91
N ARG A 78 5.39 2.91 -15.93
CA ARG A 78 5.89 2.10 -17.05
C ARG A 78 4.80 1.62 -18.01
N ALA A 79 3.53 1.74 -17.61
CA ALA A 79 2.41 1.50 -18.49
C ALA A 79 2.29 2.67 -19.49
N ASP A 80 3.07 2.59 -20.57
CA ASP A 80 2.96 3.38 -21.79
C ASP A 80 2.25 2.55 -22.88
#